data_AF-A0A8J2KQ36-F1
#
_entry.id   AF-A0A8J2KQ36-F1
#
_cell.length_a   1.000
_cell.length_b   1.000
_cell.length_c   1.000
_cell.angle_alpha   90.00
_cell.angle_beta   90.00
_cell.angle_gamma   90.00
#
_symmetry.space_group_name_H-M   'P 1'
#
loop_
_entity.id
_entity.type
_entity.pdbx_description
1 polymer ?
#
loop_
_entity_poly.entity_id
_entity_poly.type
_entity_poly.pdbx_seq_one_letter_code
_entity_poly.pdbx_strand_id
1 'polypeptide(L)'
;MKCLSLICFETFTPEGALRPICEITATSCNTSLRHTSETVYIQNLPKEIEGFIYISFGSVVQILALPADFIEIFMQAIRSLRRFHFLWKWEGKKPDNIPGTALLLSWLPQQDVLGANDP
;
A
#
# COMPACT_ATOMS: atom_id res chain seq x y z
N MET A 1 -11.20 12.93 -0.55
CA MET A 1 -11.08 11.45 -0.62
C MET A 1 -10.24 11.03 0.57
N LYS A 2 -10.66 10.02 1.35
CA LYS A 2 -9.87 9.59 2.52
C LYS A 2 -8.81 8.59 2.06
N CYS A 3 -7.64 8.61 2.69
CA CYS A 3 -6.62 7.60 2.46
C CYS A 3 -6.15 7.01 3.76
N LEU A 4 -6.07 5.69 3.77
CA LEU A 4 -5.49 4.98 4.89
C LEU A 4 -4.16 4.43 4.39
N SER A 5 -3.06 4.90 4.95
CA SER A 5 -1.75 4.33 4.64
C SER A 5 -1.37 3.33 5.72
N LEU A 6 -1.15 2.09 5.30
CA LEU A 6 -0.50 1.09 6.11
C LEU A 6 0.98 1.05 5.70
N ILE A 7 1.85 1.53 6.56
CA ILE A 7 3.29 1.47 6.33
C ILE A 7 3.88 0.50 7.35
N CYS A 8 4.39 -0.63 6.87
CA CYS A 8 5.09 -1.58 7.73
C CYS A 8 6.59 -1.30 7.65
N PHE A 9 7.17 -0.95 8.80
CA PHE A 9 8.60 -0.78 9.00
C PHE A 9 9.11 -1.92 9.88
N GLU A 10 10.29 -2.46 9.56
CA GLU A 10 11.03 -3.22 10.57
C GLU A 10 11.58 -2.25 11.61
N THR A 11 11.22 -2.44 12.88
CA THR A 11 11.97 -1.81 13.97
C THR A 11 12.91 -2.85 14.56
N PHE A 12 14.19 -2.51 14.63
CA PHE A 12 15.16 -3.32 15.37
C PHE A 12 14.78 -3.28 16.85
N THR A 13 14.35 -4.42 17.40
CA THR A 13 14.15 -4.53 18.85
C THR A 13 15.51 -4.75 19.53
N PRO A 14 15.72 -4.29 20.77
CA PRO A 14 16.98 -4.51 21.50
C PRO A 14 17.37 -6.00 21.63
N GLU A 15 16.38 -6.89 21.48
CA GLU A 15 16.51 -8.35 21.57
C GLU A 15 17.01 -9.01 20.27
N GLY A 16 17.26 -8.23 19.20
CA GLY A 16 17.76 -8.74 17.92
C GLY A 16 16.74 -9.54 17.10
N ALA A 17 15.49 -9.63 17.56
CA ALA A 17 14.41 -10.24 16.81
C ALA A 17 13.81 -9.24 15.80
N LEU A 18 13.78 -9.64 14.52
CA LEU A 18 13.04 -8.93 13.48
C LEU A 18 11.55 -9.07 13.78
N ARG A 19 10.92 -7.97 14.21
CA ARG A 19 9.47 -7.84 14.27
C ARG A 19 9.05 -6.72 13.33
N PRO A 20 8.28 -6.99 12.26
CA PRO A 20 7.70 -5.92 11.47
C PRO A 20 6.69 -5.16 12.34
N ILE A 21 6.94 -3.88 12.59
CA ILE A 21 5.95 -2.98 13.16
C ILE A 21 5.19 -2.35 12.00
N CYS A 22 3.90 -2.66 11.93
CA CYS A 22 3.01 -1.99 10.99
C CYS A 22 2.43 -0.75 11.64
N GLU A 23 2.84 0.42 11.15
CA GLU A 23 2.21 1.69 11.51
C GLU A 23 1.02 1.92 10.59
N ILE A 24 -0.17 2.04 11.20
CA ILE A 24 -1.40 2.40 10.50
C ILE A 24 -1.57 3.90 10.67
N THR A 25 -1.38 4.65 9.60
CA THR A 25 -1.61 6.10 9.58
C THR A 25 -2.82 6.40 8.69
N ALA A 26 -3.81 7.11 9.22
CA ALA A 26 -4.92 7.63 8.43
C ALA A 26 -4.63 9.09 8.10
N THR A 27 -4.46 9.42 6.83
CA THR A 27 -4.12 10.77 6.37
C THR A 27 -5.07 11.24 5.28
N SER A 28 -5.34 12.54 5.24
CA SER A 28 -6.01 13.16 4.08
C SER A 28 -5.09 13.10 2.87
N CYS A 29 -5.47 12.38 1.82
CA CYS A 29 -4.69 12.36 0.59
C CYS A 29 -4.71 13.70 -0.12
N ASN A 30 -3.57 14.04 -0.74
CA ASN A 30 -3.53 15.09 -1.73
C ASN A 30 -4.08 14.54 -3.06
N THR A 31 -5.19 15.11 -3.53
CA THR A 31 -5.81 14.77 -4.83
C THR A 31 -5.08 15.38 -6.02
N SER A 32 -4.08 16.23 -5.78
CA SER A 32 -3.25 16.92 -6.78
C SER A 32 -1.91 16.20 -6.96
N LEU A 33 -1.97 14.91 -7.31
CA LEU A 33 -0.77 14.12 -7.59
C LEU A 33 -0.10 14.64 -8.88
N ARG A 34 1.23 14.79 -8.86
CA ARG A 34 2.02 15.07 -10.06
C ARG A 34 1.83 13.93 -11.06
N HIS A 35 1.57 14.26 -12.33
CA HIS A 35 1.18 13.31 -13.36
C HIS A 35 2.35 12.40 -13.78
N THR A 36 2.55 11.30 -13.05
CA THR A 36 3.39 10.15 -13.46
C THR A 36 2.51 8.98 -13.89
N SER A 37 3.05 8.06 -14.70
CA SER A 37 2.36 6.85 -15.17
C SER A 37 1.70 6.05 -14.05
N GLU A 38 2.29 6.03 -12.85
CA GLU A 38 1.80 5.28 -11.68
C GLU A 38 0.65 6.01 -10.96
N THR A 39 0.64 7.35 -10.98
CA THR A 39 -0.39 8.18 -10.34
C THR A 39 -1.69 8.29 -11.16
N VAL A 40 -1.64 8.00 -12.46
CA VAL A 40 -2.81 8.00 -13.37
C VAL A 40 -3.89 7.04 -12.86
N TYR A 41 -3.52 5.89 -12.29
CA TYR A 41 -4.51 4.97 -11.73
C TYR A 41 -5.28 5.60 -10.57
N ILE A 42 -4.59 6.31 -9.68
CA ILE A 42 -5.19 6.97 -8.51
C ILE A 42 -6.16 8.06 -8.95
N GLN A 43 -5.81 8.80 -10.00
CA GLN A 43 -6.68 9.83 -10.60
C GLN A 43 -7.91 9.24 -11.30
N ASN A 44 -7.82 8.01 -11.80
CA ASN A 44 -8.90 7.28 -12.47
C ASN A 44 -9.70 6.36 -11.54
N LEU A 45 -9.43 6.41 -10.23
CA LEU A 45 -10.24 5.67 -9.27
C LEU A 45 -11.69 6.17 -9.31
N PRO A 46 -12.69 5.27 -9.20
CA PRO A 46 -14.10 5.67 -9.22
C PRO A 46 -14.39 6.67 -8.10
N LYS A 47 -15.19 7.70 -8.36
CA LYS A 47 -15.52 8.73 -7.35
C LYS A 47 -16.36 8.21 -6.19
N GLU A 48 -17.00 7.05 -6.35
CA GLU A 48 -17.90 6.42 -5.37
C GLU A 48 -17.17 5.62 -4.28
N ILE A 49 -15.84 5.50 -4.36
CA ILE A 49 -15.07 4.75 -3.37
C ILE A 49 -14.84 5.56 -2.10
N GLU A 50 -14.79 4.90 -0.95
CA GLU A 50 -14.55 5.58 0.33
C GLU A 50 -13.10 6.12 0.43
N GLY A 51 -12.19 5.45 -0.27
CA GLY A 51 -10.78 5.78 -0.29
C GLY A 51 -9.93 4.67 -0.89
N PHE A 52 -8.62 4.85 -0.80
CA PHE A 52 -7.67 3.78 -1.07
C PHE A 52 -6.75 3.53 0.12
N ILE A 53 -6.25 2.30 0.17
CA ILE A 53 -5.31 1.81 1.16
C ILE A 53 -3.95 1.66 0.48
N TYR A 54 -2.95 2.42 0.92
CA TYR A 54 -1.58 2.25 0.45
C TYR A 54 -0.85 1.28 1.37
N ILE A 55 -0.24 0.23 0.80
CA ILE A 55 0.53 -0.79 1.51
C ILE A 55 1.98 -0.74 1.03
N SER A 56 2.92 -0.53 1.95
CA SER A 56 4.35 -0.60 1.69
C SER A 56 5.07 -1.25 2.86
N PHE A 57 6.02 -2.13 2.56
CA PHE A 57 6.90 -2.77 3.54
C PHE A 57 8.29 -2.10 3.61
N GLY A 58 8.42 -0.89 3.07
CA GLY A 58 9.69 -0.17 3.01
C GLY A 58 10.66 -0.74 1.97
N SER A 59 11.96 -0.52 2.19
CA SER A 59 13.06 -0.97 1.31
C SER A 59 13.79 -2.20 1.83
N VAL A 60 13.57 -2.60 3.08
CA VAL A 60 14.32 -3.68 3.76
C VAL A 60 13.61 -5.03 3.63
N VAL A 61 12.28 -5.05 3.79
CA VAL A 61 11.48 -6.26 3.66
C VAL A 61 11.26 -6.58 2.18
N GLN A 62 11.87 -7.67 1.72
CA GLN A 62 11.55 -8.24 0.42
C GLN A 62 10.27 -9.05 0.54
N ILE A 63 9.18 -8.57 -0.04
CA ILE A 63 7.87 -9.24 0.03
C ILE A 63 7.93 -10.69 -0.48
N LEU A 64 8.82 -10.98 -1.44
CA LEU A 64 9.05 -12.34 -1.95
C LEU A 64 9.67 -13.30 -0.93
N ALA A 65 10.31 -12.78 0.13
CA ALA A 65 10.87 -13.56 1.22
C ALA A 65 9.85 -13.86 2.33
N LEU A 66 8.66 -13.24 2.28
CA LEU A 66 7.61 -13.49 3.25
C LEU A 66 6.94 -14.86 2.99
N PRO A 67 6.50 -15.57 4.04
CA PRO A 67 5.74 -16.81 3.89
C PRO A 67 4.48 -16.61 3.04
N ALA A 68 4.14 -17.60 2.23
CA ALA A 68 2.95 -17.55 1.37
C ALA A 68 1.66 -17.27 2.16
N ASP A 69 1.55 -17.84 3.37
CA ASP A 69 0.41 -17.63 4.27
C ASP A 69 0.24 -16.16 4.66
N PHE A 70 1.34 -15.41 4.80
CA PHE A 70 1.30 -13.99 5.10
C PHE A 70 0.70 -13.21 3.93
N ILE A 71 1.13 -13.50 2.70
CA ILE A 71 0.58 -12.86 1.50
C ILE A 71 -0.93 -13.18 1.37
N GLU A 72 -1.35 -14.41 1.63
CA GLU A 72 -2.76 -14.77 1.57
C GLU A 72 -3.62 -14.05 2.62
N ILE A 73 -3.11 -13.78 3.82
CA ILE A 73 -3.83 -12.95 4.80
C ILE A 73 -4.15 -11.58 4.21
N PHE A 74 -3.18 -10.92 3.56
CA PHE A 74 -3.43 -9.65 2.88
C PHE A 74 -4.42 -9.80 1.72
N MET A 75 -4.30 -10.84 0.90
CA MET A 75 -5.24 -11.08 -0.19
C MET A 75 -6.67 -11.31 0.30
N GLN A 76 -6.85 -12.04 1.40
CA GLN A 76 -8.14 -12.23 2.06
C GLN A 76 -8.71 -10.90 2.60
N ALA A 77 -7.87 -10.08 3.23
CA ALA A 77 -8.27 -8.75 3.71
C ALA A 77 -8.70 -7.82 2.55
N ILE A 78 -7.96 -7.83 1.45
CA ILE A 78 -8.30 -7.07 0.24
C ILE A 78 -9.66 -7.53 -0.32
N ARG A 79 -9.91 -8.85 -0.36
CA ARG A 79 -11.17 -9.42 -0.87
C ARG A 79 -12.38 -9.08 0.01
N SER A 80 -12.19 -8.94 1.32
CA SER A 80 -13.26 -8.59 2.27
C SER A 80 -13.57 -7.08 2.26
N LEU A 81 -12.56 -6.24 2.03
CA LEU A 81 -12.67 -4.77 2.04
C LEU A 81 -12.96 -4.17 0.66
N ARG A 82 -14.00 -4.66 -0.04
CA ARG A 82 -14.33 -4.26 -1.43
C ARG A 82 -14.68 -2.78 -1.62
N ARG A 83 -14.93 -2.04 -0.54
CA ARG A 83 -15.28 -0.61 -0.54
C ARG A 83 -14.05 0.30 -0.67
N PHE A 84 -12.86 -0.28 -0.52
CA PHE A 84 -11.57 0.38 -0.67
C PHE A 84 -10.81 -0.19 -1.86
N HIS A 85 -10.02 0.65 -2.50
CA HIS A 85 -8.99 0.21 -3.44
C HIS A 85 -7.66 0.05 -2.73
N PHE A 86 -6.82 -0.86 -3.20
CA PHE A 86 -5.52 -1.14 -2.58
C PHE A 86 -4.41 -0.80 -3.55
N LEU A 87 -3.46 0.01 -3.09
CA LEU A 87 -2.22 0.31 -3.77
C LEU A 87 -1.11 -0.38 -3.00
N TRP A 88 -0.64 -1.50 -3.51
CA TRP A 88 0.40 -2.28 -2.84
C TRP A 88 1.71 -2.13 -3.58
N LYS A 89 2.70 -1.52 -2.93
CA LYS A 89 4.09 -1.55 -3.39
C LYS A 89 4.56 -3.01 -3.40
N TRP A 90 4.84 -3.55 -4.58
CA TRP A 90 5.22 -4.94 -4.79
C TRP A 90 6.40 -5.06 -5.74
N GLU A 91 7.46 -5.74 -5.29
CA GLU A 91 8.65 -6.01 -6.08
C GLU A 91 8.70 -7.51 -6.42
N GLY A 92 8.99 -7.83 -7.69
CA GLY A 92 9.12 -9.21 -8.18
C GLY A 92 7.90 -9.78 -8.89
N LYS A 93 7.80 -11.11 -8.91
CA LYS A 93 6.72 -11.83 -9.60
C LYS A 93 5.39 -11.53 -8.92
N LYS A 94 4.42 -11.05 -9.70
CA LYS A 94 3.06 -10.79 -9.22
C LYS A 94 2.32 -12.13 -9.03
N PRO A 95 1.53 -12.29 -7.96
CA PRO A 95 0.67 -13.46 -7.80
C PRO A 95 -0.44 -13.47 -8.86
N ASP A 96 -0.86 -14.67 -9.27
CA ASP A 96 -1.82 -14.82 -10.38
C ASP A 96 -3.26 -14.43 -10.00
N ASN A 97 -3.58 -14.39 -8.70
CA ASN A 97 -4.94 -14.17 -8.18
C ASN A 97 -5.09 -12.87 -7.39
N ILE A 98 -4.71 -11.75 -8.02
CA ILE A 98 -4.86 -10.41 -7.45
C ILE A 98 -6.33 -9.98 -7.54
N PRO A 99 -6.96 -9.56 -6.42
CA PRO A 99 -8.32 -9.02 -6.47
C PRO A 99 -8.39 -7.76 -7.35
N GLY A 100 -9.47 -7.57 -8.10
CA GLY A 100 -9.61 -6.41 -9.00
C GLY A 100 -9.62 -5.03 -8.30
N THR A 101 -9.81 -5.00 -6.98
CA THR A 101 -9.69 -3.80 -6.15
C THR A 101 -8.24 -3.49 -5.76
N ALA A 102 -7.29 -4.38 -6.04
CA ALA A 102 -5.87 -4.20 -5.73
C ALA A 102 -5.04 -3.95 -6.97
N LEU A 103 -4.14 -2.98 -6.86
CA LEU A 103 -3.13 -2.68 -7.84
C LEU A 103 -1.74 -2.88 -7.21
N LEU A 104 -0.93 -3.72 -7.87
CA LEU A 104 0.45 -3.96 -7.50
C LEU A 104 1.37 -3.13 -8.38
N LEU A 105 2.11 -2.22 -7.75
CA LEU A 105 3.05 -1.30 -8.40
C LEU A 105 4.46 -1.49 -7.83
N SER A 106 5.47 -1.48 -8.69
CA SER A 106 6.87 -1.58 -8.25
C SER A 106 7.32 -0.34 -7.48
N TRP A 107 6.74 0.81 -7.81
CA TRP A 107 7.09 2.08 -7.19
C TRP A 107 5.88 3.04 -7.19
N LEU A 108 5.79 3.84 -6.13
CA LEU A 108 4.82 4.91 -5.95
C LEU A 108 5.52 6.07 -5.24
N PRO A 109 5.31 7.33 -5.65
CA PRO A 109 5.84 8.48 -4.94
C PRO A 109 5.13 8.63 -3.60
N GLN A 110 5.66 8.01 -2.54
CA GLN A 110 5.02 7.95 -1.23
C GLN A 110 4.66 9.34 -0.68
N GLN A 111 5.51 10.35 -0.87
CA GLN A 111 5.22 11.73 -0.42
C GLN A 111 4.02 12.35 -1.14
N ASP A 112 3.88 12.10 -2.44
CA ASP A 112 2.77 12.62 -3.23
C ASP A 112 1.47 11.90 -2.82
N VAL A 113 1.53 10.57 -2.67
CA VAL A 113 0.38 9.75 -2.25
C VAL A 113 -0.10 10.12 -0.84
N LEU A 114 0.82 10.34 0.10
CA LEU A 114 0.50 10.66 1.50
C LEU A 114 0.23 12.15 1.74
N GLY A 115 0.41 13.02 0.74
CA GLY A 115 0.14 14.46 0.87
C GLY A 115 1.09 15.20 1.80
N ALA A 116 2.32 14.71 2.02
CA ALA A 116 3.30 15.33 2.93
C ALA A 116 3.86 16.69 2.44
N ASN A 117 3.49 17.11 1.22
CA ASN A 117 4.00 18.31 0.56
C ASN A 117 2.98 19.48 0.50
N ASP A 118 1.86 19.43 1.22
CA ASP A 118 0.97 20.59 1.38
C ASP A 118 1.52 21.51 2.49
N PRO A 119 1.85 22.79 2.20
CA PRO A 119 2.19 23.77 3.23
C PRO A 119 0.99 24.18 4.11
#